data_AF-E5WUM9-F1
#
_entry.id   AF-E5WUM9-F1
#
_cell.length_a   1.000
_cell.length_b   1.000
_cell.length_c   1.000
_cell.angle_alpha   90.00
_cell.angle_beta   90.00
_cell.angle_gamma   90.00
#
_symmetry.space_group_name_H-M   'P 1'
#
loop_
_entity.id
_entity.type
_entity.pdbx_description
1 polymer ?
#
loop_
_entity_poly.entity_id
_entity_poly.type
_entity_poly.pdbx_seq_one_letter_code
_entity_poly.pdbx_strand_id
1 'polypeptide(L)'
;MSKTTDHFKRTIQAYLDSRATEDKLFAASYNKPYKNIDECVTYILNWVKNSGCNGFTDGEIYSQAVHYYDEDDIEVGKPLQCQVMVNHTVELTDEEKAEARQNAIRQYQAEELRKLQNRNKAKASQKTNAQQVELSLF
;
A
#
# COMPACT_ATOMS: atom_id res chain seq x y z
N MET A 1 -7.32 -15.69 14.79
CA MET A 1 -6.60 -14.39 14.73
C MET A 1 -7.54 -13.32 14.18
N SER A 2 -7.41 -12.08 14.64
CA SER A 2 -8.23 -10.97 14.15
C SER A 2 -7.68 -10.46 12.81
N LYS A 3 -8.53 -9.92 11.92
CA LYS A 3 -8.09 -9.38 10.61
C LYS A 3 -6.95 -8.36 10.74
N THR A 4 -6.91 -7.61 11.84
CA THR A 4 -5.86 -6.61 12.11
C THR A 4 -4.55 -7.25 12.53
N THR A 5 -4.59 -8.34 13.31
CA THR A 5 -3.39 -9.14 13.63
C THR A 5 -2.80 -9.75 12.35
N ASP A 6 -3.65 -10.23 11.43
CA ASP A 6 -3.18 -10.76 10.15
C ASP A 6 -2.55 -9.68 9.27
N HIS A 7 -3.09 -8.45 9.31
CA HIS A 7 -2.49 -7.32 8.60
C HIS A 7 -1.12 -6.95 9.19
N PHE A 8 -1.04 -6.82 10.52
CA PHE A 8 0.22 -6.58 11.22
C PHE A 8 1.28 -7.62 10.86
N LYS A 9 0.92 -8.92 10.93
CA LYS A 9 1.80 -10.02 10.53
C LYS A 9 2.35 -9.86 9.11
N ARG A 10 1.48 -9.55 8.13
CA ARG A 10 1.90 -9.33 6.74
C ARG A 10 2.84 -8.14 6.59
N THR A 11 2.62 -7.05 7.32
CA THR A 11 3.50 -5.87 7.29
C THR A 11 4.89 -6.19 7.84
N ILE A 12 4.97 -6.90 8.97
CA ILE A 12 6.25 -7.37 9.53
C ILE A 12 6.97 -8.29 8.53
N GLN A 13 6.24 -9.24 7.95
CA GLN A 13 6.82 -10.17 6.99
C GLN A 13 7.37 -9.47 5.75
N ALA A 14 6.63 -8.52 5.17
CA ALA A 14 7.09 -7.76 4.00
C ALA A 14 8.38 -6.97 4.29
N TYR A 15 8.50 -6.36 5.47
CA TYR A 15 9.72 -5.70 5.90
C TYR A 15 10.90 -6.68 6.00
N LEU A 16 10.70 -7.83 6.65
CA LEU A 16 11.74 -8.84 6.84
C LEU A 16 12.19 -9.45 5.50
N ASP A 17 11.26 -9.69 4.57
CA ASP A 17 11.55 -10.18 3.22
C ASP A 17 12.41 -9.17 2.42
N SER A 18 12.06 -7.87 2.49
CA SER A 18 12.86 -6.81 1.86
C SER A 18 14.27 -6.77 2.46
N ARG A 19 14.37 -6.82 3.80
CA ARG A 19 15.66 -6.81 4.49
C ARG A 19 16.50 -8.03 4.15
N ALA A 20 15.93 -9.23 4.09
CA ALA A 20 16.63 -10.45 3.72
C ALA A 20 17.10 -10.44 2.25
N THR A 21 16.44 -9.65 1.39
CA THR A 21 16.88 -9.44 0.00
C THR A 21 18.13 -8.55 -0.06
N GLU A 22 18.20 -7.53 0.79
CA GLU A 22 19.29 -6.54 0.81
C GLU A 22 20.49 -6.97 1.66
N ASP A 23 20.26 -7.63 2.78
CA ASP A 23 21.27 -8.02 3.78
C ASP A 23 21.46 -9.54 3.81
N LYS A 24 22.59 -9.99 3.27
CA LYS A 24 22.95 -11.42 3.19
C LYS A 24 23.19 -12.07 4.55
N LEU A 25 23.66 -11.32 5.56
CA LEU A 25 23.88 -11.87 6.89
C LEU A 25 22.53 -12.08 7.57
N PHE A 26 21.64 -11.09 7.47
CA PHE A 26 20.27 -11.22 7.95
C PHE A 26 19.51 -12.33 7.22
N ALA A 27 19.71 -12.51 5.91
CA ALA A 27 19.09 -13.59 5.15
C ALA A 27 19.42 -14.98 5.72
N ALA A 28 20.63 -15.19 6.22
CA ALA A 28 21.01 -16.45 6.87
C ALA A 28 20.24 -16.66 8.18
N SER A 29 20.10 -15.61 9.01
CA SER A 29 19.27 -15.62 10.21
C SER A 29 17.79 -15.87 9.90
N TYR A 30 17.26 -15.20 8.88
CA TYR A 30 15.84 -15.27 8.49
C TYR A 30 15.42 -16.68 8.02
N ASN A 31 16.33 -17.42 7.40
CA ASN A 31 16.07 -18.77 6.87
C ASN A 31 16.32 -19.91 7.89
N LYS A 32 16.61 -19.61 9.16
CA LYS A 32 16.78 -20.64 10.20
C LYS A 32 15.47 -21.44 10.36
N PRO A 33 15.49 -22.78 10.33
CA PRO A 33 14.27 -23.62 10.25
C PRO A 33 13.40 -23.57 11.49
N TYR A 34 13.96 -23.15 12.63
CA TYR A 34 13.25 -23.01 13.91
C TYR A 34 12.70 -21.60 14.12
N LYS A 35 12.96 -20.64 13.22
CA LYS A 35 12.40 -19.29 13.27
C LYS A 35 11.17 -19.21 12.39
N ASN A 36 10.14 -18.51 12.86
CA ASN A 36 8.92 -18.32 12.09
C ASN A 36 8.22 -16.99 12.44
N ILE A 37 7.41 -16.52 11.50
CA ILE A 37 6.75 -15.23 11.61
C ILE A 37 5.67 -15.19 12.73
N ASP A 38 5.05 -16.32 13.07
CA ASP A 38 4.02 -16.37 14.12
C ASP A 38 4.63 -16.19 15.52
N GLU A 39 5.77 -16.82 15.77
CA GLU A 39 6.56 -16.61 16.99
C GLU A 39 7.21 -15.24 17.02
N CYS A 40 7.70 -14.72 15.89
CA CYS A 40 8.19 -13.34 15.80
C CYS A 40 7.12 -12.32 16.25
N VAL A 41 5.89 -12.44 15.72
CA VAL A 41 4.78 -11.58 16.13
C VAL A 41 4.43 -11.79 17.61
N THR A 42 4.44 -13.03 18.09
CA THR A 42 4.18 -13.33 19.52
C THR A 42 5.24 -12.68 20.42
N TYR A 43 6.50 -12.76 20.05
CA TYR A 43 7.62 -12.13 20.74
C TYR A 43 7.43 -10.61 20.82
N ILE A 44 7.18 -9.95 19.68
CA ILE A 44 6.96 -8.50 19.61
C ILE A 44 5.79 -8.09 20.52
N LEU A 45 4.68 -8.83 20.50
CA LEU A 45 3.50 -8.49 21.32
C LEU A 45 3.78 -8.67 22.82
N ASN A 46 4.58 -9.65 23.22
CA ASN A 46 5.01 -9.81 24.61
C ASN A 46 5.97 -8.68 25.03
N TRP A 47 6.91 -8.29 24.16
CA TRP A 47 7.79 -7.16 24.40
C TRP A 47 7.01 -5.84 24.58
N VAL A 48 6.07 -5.56 23.67
CA VAL A 48 5.17 -4.40 23.75
C VAL A 48 4.39 -4.43 25.07
N LYS A 49 3.78 -5.56 25.43
CA LYS A 49 3.05 -5.70 26.69
C LYS A 49 3.93 -5.41 27.92
N ASN A 50 5.15 -5.96 27.93
CA ASN A 50 6.07 -5.80 29.06
C ASN A 50 6.64 -4.38 29.17
N SER A 51 6.70 -3.65 28.06
CA SER A 51 7.14 -2.25 28.05
C SER A 51 6.19 -1.30 28.82
N GLY A 52 4.92 -1.66 28.95
CA GLY A 52 3.88 -0.78 29.50
C GLY A 52 3.44 0.35 28.56
N CYS A 53 3.99 0.44 27.34
CA CYS A 53 3.64 1.43 26.33
C CYS A 53 2.60 0.90 25.34
N ASN A 54 1.65 1.76 24.95
CA ASN A 54 0.54 1.40 24.04
C ASN A 54 0.82 1.72 22.56
N GLY A 55 1.99 2.27 22.22
CA GLY A 55 2.30 2.70 20.86
C GLY A 55 3.81 2.77 20.62
N PHE A 56 4.19 2.37 19.41
CA PHE A 56 5.57 2.29 18.93
C PHE A 56 5.62 2.75 17.47
N THR A 57 6.77 3.26 17.06
CA THR A 57 7.03 3.54 15.65
C THR A 57 7.28 2.24 14.87
N ASP A 58 7.09 2.30 13.55
CA ASP A 58 7.39 1.18 12.65
C ASP A 58 8.85 0.72 12.81
N GLY A 59 9.80 1.65 12.93
CA GLY A 59 11.22 1.36 13.12
C GLY A 59 11.54 0.60 14.42
N GLU A 60 10.89 0.93 15.53
CA GLU A 60 11.05 0.20 16.79
C GLU A 60 10.51 -1.23 16.68
N ILE A 61 9.33 -1.38 16.08
CA ILE A 61 8.72 -2.70 15.87
C ILE A 61 9.56 -3.56 14.92
N TYR A 62 10.05 -3.00 13.82
CA TYR A 62 10.93 -3.68 12.88
C TYR A 62 12.26 -4.07 13.52
N SER A 63 12.82 -3.22 14.38
CA SER A 63 14.05 -3.54 15.13
C SER A 63 13.86 -4.76 16.01
N GLN A 64 12.70 -4.89 16.68
CA GLN A 64 12.37 -6.07 17.47
C GLN A 64 12.15 -7.32 16.61
N ALA A 65 11.56 -7.16 15.42
CA ALA A 65 11.40 -8.27 14.47
C ALA A 65 12.76 -8.81 14.01
N VAL A 66 13.72 -7.93 13.70
CA VAL A 66 15.10 -8.32 13.33
C VAL A 66 15.78 -9.02 14.49
N HIS A 67 15.69 -8.45 15.69
CA HIS A 67 16.29 -9.03 16.91
C HIS A 67 15.80 -10.47 17.16
N TYR A 68 14.51 -10.76 16.93
CA TYR A 68 14.00 -12.13 17.05
C TYR A 68 14.69 -13.12 16.10
N TYR A 69 15.07 -12.72 14.89
CA TYR A 69 15.72 -13.62 13.93
C TYR A 69 17.24 -13.74 14.16
N ASP A 70 17.87 -12.66 14.62
CA ASP A 70 19.32 -12.64 14.87
C ASP A 70 19.71 -13.43 16.12
N GLU A 71 18.93 -13.36 17.20
CA GLU A 71 19.22 -14.10 18.43
C GLU A 71 18.82 -15.58 18.33
N ASP A 72 19.73 -16.49 18.68
CA ASP A 72 19.45 -17.93 18.67
C ASP A 72 18.58 -18.37 19.86
N ASP A 73 18.82 -17.80 21.05
CA ASP A 73 18.09 -18.10 22.28
C ASP A 73 17.28 -16.87 22.72
N ILE A 74 15.98 -16.89 22.42
CA ILE A 74 15.07 -15.77 22.70
C ILE A 74 13.77 -16.28 23.32
N GLU A 75 13.37 -15.64 24.42
CA GLU A 75 12.09 -15.94 25.07
C GLU A 75 10.94 -15.29 24.30
N VAL A 76 10.24 -16.09 23.48
CA VAL A 76 9.07 -15.63 22.70
C VAL A 76 7.88 -15.25 23.59
N GLY A 77 7.77 -15.87 24.76
CA GLY A 77 6.61 -15.72 25.65
C GLY A 77 5.41 -16.54 25.20
N LYS A 78 4.22 -16.19 25.71
CA LYS A 78 2.97 -16.92 25.43
C LYS A 78 2.12 -16.16 24.41
N PRO A 79 1.31 -16.84 23.59
CA PRO A 79 0.32 -16.18 22.75
C PRO A 79 -0.59 -15.27 23.60
N LEU A 80 -0.73 -14.03 23.15
CA LEU A 80 -1.54 -13.02 23.82
C LEU A 80 -2.83 -12.77 23.04
N GLN A 81 -3.94 -12.68 23.75
CA GLN A 81 -5.18 -12.17 23.18
C GLN A 81 -5.17 -10.64 23.32
N CYS A 82 -4.70 -9.95 22.28
CA CYS A 82 -4.65 -8.50 22.22
C CYS A 82 -5.27 -7.96 20.91
N GLN A 83 -5.75 -6.73 20.97
CA GLN A 83 -6.21 -6.00 19.79
C GLN A 83 -5.07 -5.12 19.29
N VAL A 84 -4.57 -5.44 18.10
CA VAL A 84 -3.55 -4.63 17.43
C VAL A 84 -4.25 -3.59 16.57
N MET A 85 -3.80 -2.35 16.61
CA MET A 85 -4.26 -1.28 15.72
C MET A 85 -3.03 -0.72 14.99
N VAL A 86 -3.04 -0.83 13.66
CA VAL A 86 -1.94 -0.37 12.80
C VAL A 86 -2.40 0.91 12.11
N ASN A 87 -1.79 2.04 12.46
CA ASN A 87 -2.03 3.34 11.83
C ASN A 87 -1.04 3.60 10.69
N HIS A 88 -0.64 2.55 9.96
CA HIS A 88 0.27 2.70 8.83
C HIS A 88 -0.46 3.42 7.70
N THR A 89 -0.31 4.74 7.67
CA THR A 89 -0.71 5.54 6.53
C THR A 89 0.35 5.25 5.48
N VAL A 90 -0.02 4.56 4.39
CA VAL A 90 0.85 4.47 3.21
C VAL A 90 1.07 5.92 2.77
N GLU A 91 2.23 6.47 3.13
CA GLU A 91 2.69 7.72 2.57
C GLU A 91 3.01 7.41 1.10
N LEU A 92 1.98 7.50 0.26
CA LEU A 92 2.19 7.68 -1.18
C LEU A 92 3.19 8.81 -1.28
N THR A 93 4.34 8.53 -1.88
CA THR A 93 5.39 9.52 -2.04
C THR A 93 4.81 10.75 -2.73
N ASP A 94 5.36 11.93 -2.48
CA ASP A 94 4.83 13.15 -3.09
C ASP A 94 4.77 13.04 -4.62
N GLU A 95 5.68 12.26 -5.22
CA GLU A 95 5.64 11.89 -6.64
C GLU A 95 4.37 11.10 -7.03
N GLU A 96 4.01 10.03 -6.33
CA GLU A 96 2.84 9.21 -6.67
C GLU A 96 1.52 9.99 -6.52
N LYS A 97 1.42 10.83 -5.47
CA LYS A 97 0.26 11.72 -5.31
C LYS A 97 0.20 12.78 -6.39
N ALA A 98 1.34 13.31 -6.84
CA ALA A 98 1.41 14.29 -7.91
C ALA A 98 1.02 13.66 -9.27
N GLU A 99 1.50 12.46 -9.56
CA GLU A 99 1.18 11.74 -10.79
C GLU A 99 -0.30 11.38 -10.86
N ALA A 100 -0.89 10.87 -9.77
CA ALA A 100 -2.32 10.57 -9.71
C ALA A 100 -3.17 11.83 -9.94
N ARG A 101 -2.79 12.96 -9.33
CA ARG A 101 -3.45 14.27 -9.56
C ARG A 101 -3.31 14.73 -11.01
N GLN A 102 -2.12 14.64 -11.60
CA GLN A 102 -1.90 15.04 -12.99
C GLN A 102 -2.67 14.15 -13.97
N ASN A 103 -2.72 12.83 -13.74
CA ASN A 103 -3.49 11.91 -14.57
C ASN A 103 -4.99 12.19 -14.50
N ALA A 104 -5.53 12.47 -13.31
CA ALA A 104 -6.93 12.85 -13.16
C ALA A 104 -7.27 14.14 -13.93
N ILE A 105 -6.41 15.17 -13.84
CA ILE A 105 -6.57 16.43 -14.58
C ILE A 105 -6.52 16.17 -16.09
N ARG A 106 -5.56 15.37 -16.56
CA ARG A 106 -5.37 15.07 -17.99
C ARG A 106 -6.55 14.31 -18.56
N GLN A 107 -7.09 13.34 -17.81
CA GLN A 107 -8.30 12.60 -18.20
C GLN A 107 -9.51 13.52 -18.31
N TYR A 108 -9.72 14.40 -17.32
CA TYR A 108 -10.83 15.37 -17.35
C TYR A 108 -10.73 16.32 -18.56
N GLN A 109 -9.53 16.85 -18.84
CA GLN A 109 -9.30 17.72 -20.00
C GLN A 109 -9.58 16.98 -21.32
N ALA A 110 -9.13 15.73 -21.44
CA ALA A 110 -9.35 14.92 -22.63
C ALA A 110 -10.85 14.64 -22.86
N GLU A 111 -11.61 14.37 -21.80
CA GLU A 111 -13.06 14.15 -21.90
C GLU A 111 -13.82 15.42 -22.33
N GLU A 112 -13.48 16.58 -21.77
CA GLU A 112 -14.12 17.84 -22.14
C GLU A 112 -13.81 18.23 -23.60
N LEU A 113 -12.55 18.07 -24.04
CA LEU A 113 -12.17 18.26 -25.45
C LEU A 113 -12.94 17.30 -26.37
N ARG A 114 -13.10 16.03 -25.98
CA ARG A 114 -13.86 15.04 -26.75
C ARG A 114 -15.35 15.42 -26.85
N LYS A 115 -15.95 15.90 -25.76
CA LYS A 115 -17.34 16.41 -25.78
C LYS A 115 -17.48 17.62 -26.70
N LEU A 116 -16.53 18.56 -26.68
CA LEU A 116 -16.55 19.75 -27.53
C LEU A 116 -16.42 19.37 -29.02
N GLN A 117 -15.49 18.48 -29.34
CA GLN A 117 -15.31 17.97 -30.71
C GLN A 117 -16.56 17.26 -31.23
N ASN A 118 -17.20 16.42 -30.41
CA ASN A 118 -18.45 15.74 -30.80
C ASN A 118 -19.59 16.73 -31.04
N ARG A 119 -19.73 17.77 -30.21
CA ARG A 119 -20.71 18.86 -30.42
C ARG A 119 -20.44 19.62 -31.72
N ASN A 120 -19.18 19.90 -32.01
CA ASN A 120 -18.79 20.63 -33.23
C ASN A 120 -19.03 19.80 -34.50
N LYS A 121 -18.76 18.50 -34.47
CA LYS A 121 -19.10 17.57 -35.57
C LYS A 121 -20.60 17.52 -35.82
N ALA A 122 -21.42 17.42 -34.77
CA ALA A 122 -22.87 17.40 -34.89
C ALA A 122 -23.42 18.72 -35.52
N LYS A 123 -22.90 19.88 -35.10
CA LYS A 123 -23.28 21.18 -35.67
C LYS A 123 -22.83 21.34 -37.13
N ALA A 124 -21.68 20.80 -37.50
CA ALA A 124 -21.19 20.82 -38.88
C ALA A 124 -22.12 19.98 -39.79
N SER A 125 -22.50 18.77 -39.37
CA SER A 125 -23.40 17.90 -40.12
C SER A 125 -24.83 18.46 -40.26
N GLN A 126 -25.32 19.20 -39.27
CA GLN A 126 -26.61 19.91 -39.39
C GLN A 126 -26.56 21.05 -40.41
N LYS A 127 -25.46 21.81 -40.48
CA LYS A 127 -25.29 22.86 -41.49
C LYS A 127 -25.20 22.30 -42.90
N THR A 128 -24.54 21.16 -43.10
CA THR A 128 -24.45 20.51 -44.42
C THR A 128 -25.82 20.02 -44.90
N ASN A 129 -26.61 19.39 -44.01
CA ASN A 129 -27.96 18.95 -44.35
C ASN A 129 -28.91 20.13 -44.63
N ALA A 130 -28.83 21.23 -43.86
CA ALA A 130 -29.65 22.41 -44.10
C ALA A 130 -29.36 23.07 -45.47
N GLN A 131 -28.08 23.17 -45.85
CA GLN A 131 -27.68 23.70 -47.17
C GLN A 131 -28.08 22.77 -48.32
N GLN A 132 -28.07 21.45 -48.12
CA GLN A 132 -28.48 20.49 -49.16
C GLN A 132 -29.99 20.50 -49.42
N VAL A 133 -30.81 20.74 -48.40
CA VAL A 133 -32.28 20.89 -48.54
C VAL A 133 -32.63 22.18 -49.27
N GLU A 134 -31.96 23.30 -48.97
CA GLU A 134 -32.21 24.60 -49.59
C GLU A 134 -31.85 24.63 -51.09
N LEU A 135 -30.79 23.93 -51.51
CA LEU A 135 -30.38 23.80 -52.91
C LEU A 135 -31.27 22.88 -53.76
N SER A 136 -32.11 22.04 -53.12
CA SER A 136 -33.00 21.10 -53.80
C SER A 136 -34.41 21.65 -54.08
N LEU A 137 -34.69 22.88 -53.66
CA LEU A 137 -36.00 23.53 -53.79
C LEU A 137 -36.08 24.53 -54.98
N PHE A 138 -35.10 24.49 -55.88
CA PHE A 138 -35.06 25.27 -57.12
C PHE A 138 -35.22 24.38 -58.35
#